data_AF-A0A1I3LL34-F1
#
_entry.id   AF-A0A1I3LL34-F1
#
_cell.length_a   1.000
_cell.length_b   1.000
_cell.length_c   1.000
_cell.angle_alpha   90.00
_cell.angle_beta   90.00
_cell.angle_gamma   90.00
#
_symmetry.space_group_name_H-M   'P 1'
#
loop_
_entity.id
_entity.type
_entity.pdbx_description
1 polymer ?
#
loop_
_entity_poly.entity_id
_entity_poly.type
_entity_poly.pdbx_seq_one_letter_code
_entity_poly.pdbx_strand_id
1 'polypeptide(L)'
;MRKLIISLTAASALALTAVPTPGLTQTPAASTARISVVGLNLATPADAAKFAARINATAEDVCHDMARGNPHGAFTMAGCKVAVRQQAMSQLSKDQRRSLRIASRANAVALASR
;
A
#
# COMPACT_ATOMS: atom_id res chain seq x y z
N MET A 1 7.32 -23.39 -1.32
CA MET A 1 7.35 -22.03 -1.91
C MET A 1 5.94 -21.46 -1.84
N ARG A 2 5.69 -20.39 -1.06
CA ARG A 2 4.35 -19.80 -0.91
C ARG A 2 4.19 -18.59 -1.84
N LYS A 3 3.22 -18.66 -2.77
CA LYS A 3 2.79 -17.55 -3.63
C LYS A 3 1.86 -16.64 -2.81
N LEU A 4 2.22 -15.37 -2.61
CA LEU A 4 1.35 -14.37 -1.98
C LEU A 4 1.18 -13.20 -2.95
N ILE A 5 -0.03 -13.09 -3.51
CA ILE A 5 -0.45 -11.96 -4.34
C ILE A 5 -1.19 -11.02 -3.40
N ILE A 6 -0.61 -9.85 -3.13
CA ILE A 6 -1.23 -8.84 -2.28
C ILE A 6 -2.09 -7.95 -3.17
N SER A 7 -3.41 -8.09 -3.04
CA SER A 7 -4.38 -7.19 -3.67
C SER A 7 -4.68 -6.03 -2.72
N LEU A 8 -4.35 -4.80 -3.10
CA LEU A 8 -4.78 -3.62 -2.35
C LEU A 8 -6.14 -3.18 -2.90
N THR A 9 -7.19 -3.44 -2.14
CA THR A 9 -8.49 -2.79 -2.34
C THR A 9 -8.49 -1.48 -1.56
N ALA A 10 -8.22 -0.35 -2.21
CA ALA A 10 -8.42 0.95 -1.58
C ALA A 10 -9.93 1.20 -1.48
N ALA A 11 -10.57 0.71 -0.41
CA ALA A 11 -11.96 1.03 -0.13
C ALA A 11 -12.01 2.42 0.51
N SER A 12 -12.54 3.40 -0.21
CA SER A 12 -12.97 4.67 0.38
C SER A 12 -14.11 4.37 1.35
N ALA A 13 -13.78 4.26 2.64
CA ALA A 13 -14.77 4.10 3.70
C ALA A 13 -15.52 5.42 3.92
N LEU A 14 -16.45 5.73 3.02
CA LEU A 14 -17.48 6.74 3.18
C LEU A 14 -18.83 6.10 2.85
N ALA A 15 -19.46 5.52 3.86
CA ALA A 15 -20.90 5.31 3.93
C ALA A 15 -21.27 5.52 5.39
N LEU A 16 -21.38 6.78 5.83
CA LEU A 16 -22.68 7.43 6.05
C LEU A 16 -23.81 6.42 6.31
N THR A 17 -24.35 6.52 7.52
CA THR A 17 -25.66 6.04 7.94
C THR A 17 -26.71 6.30 6.85
N ALA A 18 -26.99 5.30 6.02
CA ALA A 18 -28.18 5.28 5.19
C ALA A 18 -28.48 3.82 4.83
N VAL A 19 -29.72 3.44 5.13
CA VAL A 19 -30.37 2.17 4.80
C VAL A 19 -30.02 1.76 3.36
N PRO A 20 -29.65 0.49 3.08
CA PRO A 20 -29.37 0.05 1.73
C PRO A 20 -30.68 0.01 0.93
N THR A 21 -30.92 1.04 0.11
CA THR A 21 -31.86 0.97 -1.00
C THR A 21 -31.22 0.18 -2.13
N PRO A 22 -31.81 -0.94 -2.60
CA PRO A 22 -31.27 -1.72 -3.70
C PRO A 22 -31.52 -0.99 -5.02
N GLY A 23 -30.57 -0.13 -5.39
CA GLY A 23 -30.61 0.58 -6.66
C GLY A 23 -29.56 1.69 -6.65
N LEU A 24 -28.50 1.51 -7.45
CA LEU A 24 -27.44 2.48 -7.69
C LEU A 24 -26.37 2.60 -6.59
N THR A 25 -25.73 1.49 -6.22
CA THR A 25 -24.37 1.58 -5.68
C THR A 25 -23.41 1.86 -6.84
N GLN A 26 -23.17 3.13 -7.14
CA GLN A 26 -21.95 3.51 -7.84
C GLN A 26 -20.79 3.23 -6.88
N THR A 27 -20.26 2.01 -6.93
CA THR A 27 -19.01 1.69 -6.25
C THR A 27 -17.95 2.60 -6.86
N PRO A 28 -17.35 3.53 -6.09
CA PRO A 28 -16.23 4.31 -6.60
C PRO A 28 -15.20 3.31 -7.11
N ALA A 29 -14.76 3.48 -8.37
CA ALA A 29 -13.86 2.56 -9.03
C ALA A 29 -12.66 2.31 -8.11
N ALA A 30 -12.63 1.13 -7.48
CA ALA A 30 -11.55 0.77 -6.57
C ALA A 30 -10.34 0.49 -7.45
N SER A 31 -9.43 1.46 -7.58
CA SER A 31 -8.14 1.26 -8.23
C SER A 31 -7.41 0.13 -7.50
N THR A 32 -7.47 -1.06 -8.09
CA THR A 32 -6.90 -2.27 -7.49
C THR A 32 -5.45 -2.38 -7.93
N ALA A 33 -4.55 -1.85 -7.10
CA ALA A 33 -3.12 -1.96 -7.37
C ALA A 33 -2.54 -3.23 -6.76
N ARG A 34 -1.73 -3.97 -7.54
CA ARG A 34 -1.10 -5.21 -7.11
C ARG A 34 0.37 -4.99 -6.86
N ILE A 35 0.81 -5.19 -5.62
CA ILE A 35 2.22 -5.10 -5.24
C ILE A 35 2.76 -6.52 -5.13
N SER A 36 3.60 -6.91 -6.09
CA SER A 36 4.20 -8.25 -6.08
C SER A 36 5.34 -8.34 -5.06
N VAL A 37 5.21 -9.29 -4.13
CA VAL A 37 6.28 -9.77 -3.25
C VAL A 37 7.02 -10.99 -3.82
N VAL A 38 6.67 -11.43 -5.03
CA VAL A 38 7.30 -12.59 -5.66
C VAL A 38 8.78 -12.30 -5.94
N GLY A 39 9.63 -13.25 -5.55
CA GLY A 39 11.08 -13.16 -5.72
C GLY A 39 11.79 -12.23 -4.73
N LEU A 40 11.11 -11.73 -3.69
CA LEU A 40 11.71 -10.87 -2.67
C LEU A 40 11.89 -11.63 -1.36
N ASN A 41 13.12 -11.63 -0.83
CA ASN A 41 13.38 -12.03 0.54
C ASN A 41 13.37 -10.81 1.46
N LEU A 42 12.23 -10.53 2.09
CA LEU A 42 12.04 -9.38 2.98
C LEU A 42 12.95 -9.39 4.23
N ALA A 43 13.68 -10.47 4.49
CA ALA A 43 14.70 -10.52 5.54
C ALA A 43 16.03 -9.88 5.10
N THR A 44 16.23 -9.61 3.81
CA THR A 44 17.44 -8.96 3.31
C THR A 44 17.21 -7.46 3.11
N PRO A 45 18.20 -6.60 3.44
CA PRO A 45 18.06 -5.14 3.28
C PRO A 45 17.85 -4.73 1.82
N ALA A 46 18.49 -5.44 0.87
CA ALA A 46 18.37 -5.16 -0.56
C ALA A 46 16.95 -5.41 -1.08
N ASP A 47 16.35 -6.56 -0.75
CA ASP A 47 14.99 -6.86 -1.21
C ASP A 47 13.93 -6.09 -0.40
N ALA A 48 14.18 -5.76 0.86
CA ALA A 48 13.35 -4.84 1.62
C ALA A 48 13.28 -3.45 0.95
N ALA A 49 14.41 -2.95 0.44
CA ALA A 49 14.46 -1.70 -0.31
C ALA A 49 13.70 -1.79 -1.64
N LYS A 50 13.86 -2.89 -2.39
CA LYS A 50 13.08 -3.14 -3.62
C LYS A 50 11.58 -3.18 -3.34
N PHE A 51 11.17 -3.82 -2.26
CA PHE A 51 9.77 -3.87 -1.86
C PHE A 51 9.22 -2.49 -1.50
N ALA A 52 9.98 -1.70 -0.72
CA ALA A 52 9.62 -0.32 -0.40
C ALA A 52 9.51 0.56 -1.67
N ALA A 53 10.42 0.40 -2.63
CA ALA A 53 10.38 1.09 -3.92
C ALA A 53 9.12 0.73 -4.72
N ARG A 54 8.73 -0.56 -4.75
CA ARG A 54 7.49 -1.01 -5.40
C ARG A 54 6.25 -0.40 -4.75
N ILE A 55 6.20 -0.33 -3.42
CA ILE A 55 5.10 0.33 -2.72
C ILE A 55 5.05 1.83 -3.07
N ASN A 56 6.18 2.51 -3.10
CA ASN A 56 6.23 3.94 -3.40
C ASN A 56 5.74 4.25 -4.82
N ALA A 57 6.21 3.51 -5.82
CA ALA A 57 5.75 3.67 -7.21
C ALA A 57 4.24 3.39 -7.34
N THR A 58 3.77 2.33 -6.68
CA THR A 58 2.34 1.99 -6.67
C THR A 58 1.51 3.08 -5.98
N ALA A 59 2.00 3.63 -4.87
CA ALA A 59 1.33 4.70 -4.16
C ALA A 59 1.27 5.98 -4.98
N GLU A 60 2.25 6.25 -5.84
CA GLU A 60 2.20 7.39 -6.76
C GLU A 60 1.07 7.27 -7.77
N ASP A 61 0.95 6.12 -8.45
CA ASP A 61 -0.14 5.88 -9.40
C ASP A 61 -1.51 5.96 -8.71
N VAL A 62 -1.71 5.21 -7.62
CA VAL A 62 -3.00 5.16 -6.92
C VAL A 62 -3.41 6.53 -6.38
N CYS A 63 -2.46 7.28 -5.81
CA CYS A 63 -2.76 8.57 -5.24
C CYS A 63 -2.95 9.66 -6.30
N HIS A 64 -2.28 9.56 -7.45
CA HIS A 64 -2.57 10.41 -8.61
C HIS A 64 -3.95 10.14 -9.20
N ASP A 65 -4.33 8.86 -9.35
CA ASP A 65 -5.68 8.49 -9.79
C ASP A 65 -6.75 9.01 -8.84
N MET A 66 -6.54 8.85 -7.53
CA MET A 66 -7.46 9.34 -6.51
C MET A 66 -7.58 10.87 -6.53
N ALA A 67 -6.47 11.58 -6.69
CA ALA A 67 -6.47 13.04 -6.79
C ALA A 67 -7.25 13.52 -8.02
N ARG A 68 -7.09 12.85 -9.17
CA ARG A 68 -7.85 13.16 -10.40
C ARG A 68 -9.34 12.91 -10.24
N GLY A 69 -9.73 11.85 -9.54
CA GLY A 69 -11.13 11.50 -9.29
C GLY A 69 -11.80 12.32 -8.18
N ASN A 70 -11.03 13.04 -7.35
CA ASN A 70 -11.56 13.77 -6.20
C ASN A 70 -10.84 15.13 -5.96
N PRO A 71 -10.98 16.10 -6.89
CA PRO A 71 -10.24 17.36 -6.84
C PRO A 71 -10.63 18.29 -5.69
N HIS A 72 -11.78 18.07 -5.05
CA HIS A 72 -12.29 18.91 -3.95
C HIS A 72 -12.35 18.20 -2.59
N GLY A 73 -11.89 16.95 -2.51
CA GLY A 73 -11.91 16.17 -1.28
C GLY A 73 -10.86 16.61 -0.26
N ALA A 74 -11.07 16.30 1.02
CA ALA A 74 -10.10 16.45 2.10
C ALA A 74 -8.97 15.39 2.00
N PHE A 75 -8.33 15.34 0.84
CA PHE A 75 -7.31 14.38 0.47
C PHE A 75 -5.95 15.08 0.43
N THR A 76 -4.93 14.45 1.00
CA THR A 76 -3.54 14.88 0.78
C THR A 76 -2.76 13.75 0.12
N MET A 77 -1.91 14.11 -0.84
CA MET A 77 -1.01 13.17 -1.50
C MET A 77 -0.16 12.40 -0.49
N ALA A 78 0.34 13.09 0.54
CA ALA A 78 1.11 12.48 1.61
C ALA A 78 0.29 11.47 2.43
N GLY A 79 -0.94 11.83 2.84
CA GLY A 79 -1.85 10.96 3.58
C GLY A 79 -2.21 9.70 2.80
N CYS A 80 -2.45 9.83 1.50
CA CYS A 80 -2.71 8.69 0.62
C CYS A 80 -1.51 7.76 0.50
N LYS A 81 -0.29 8.31 0.28
CA LYS A 81 0.92 7.48 0.22
C LYS A 81 1.15 6.74 1.54
N VAL A 82 0.80 7.32 2.68
CA VAL A 82 0.84 6.64 3.99
C VAL A 82 -0.21 5.53 4.06
N ALA A 83 -1.45 5.78 3.65
CA ALA A 83 -2.53 4.79 3.66
C ALA A 83 -2.19 3.56 2.80
N VAL A 84 -1.67 3.78 1.57
CA VAL A 84 -1.22 2.70 0.68
C VAL A 84 -0.12 1.86 1.33
N ARG A 85 0.86 2.50 1.98
CA ARG A 85 1.92 1.79 2.70
C ARG A 85 1.36 0.95 3.85
N GLN A 86 0.46 1.51 4.66
CA GLN A 86 -0.15 0.79 5.77
C GLN A 86 -0.97 -0.40 5.29
N GLN A 87 -1.69 -0.25 4.18
CA GLN A 87 -2.44 -1.34 3.57
C GLN A 87 -1.52 -2.42 2.99
N ALA A 88 -0.41 -2.05 2.35
CA ALA A 88 0.58 -3.03 1.90
C ALA A 88 1.20 -3.80 3.08
N MET A 89 1.42 -3.13 4.22
CA MET A 89 1.91 -3.77 5.44
C MET A 89 0.90 -4.70 6.09
N SER A 90 -0.40 -4.34 6.10
CA SER A 90 -1.44 -5.17 6.73
C SER A 90 -1.63 -6.51 6.04
N GLN A 91 -1.31 -6.58 4.74
CA GLN A 91 -1.39 -7.78 3.91
C GLN A 91 -0.19 -8.73 4.08
N LEU A 92 0.87 -8.33 4.80
CA LEU A 92 2.00 -9.18 5.12
C LEU A 92 1.74 -10.03 6.37
N SER A 93 2.28 -11.26 6.38
CA SER A 93 2.27 -12.09 7.59
C SER A 93 3.04 -11.40 8.73
N LYS A 94 2.80 -11.84 9.97
CA LYS A 94 3.52 -11.32 11.15
C LYS A 94 5.04 -11.49 11.01
N ASP A 95 5.49 -12.65 10.52
CA ASP A 95 6.91 -12.93 10.30
C ASP A 95 7.50 -12.07 9.19
N GLN A 96 6.80 -11.89 8.07
CA GLN A 96 7.24 -11.02 6.98
C GLN A 96 7.39 -9.57 7.43
N ARG A 97 6.44 -9.05 8.23
CA ARG A 97 6.55 -7.71 8.82
C ARG A 97 7.74 -7.59 9.76
N ARG A 98 7.98 -8.61 10.59
CA ARG A 98 9.12 -8.63 11.50
C ARG A 98 10.44 -8.62 10.74
N SER A 99 10.60 -9.50 9.75
CA SER A 99 11.79 -9.57 8.89
C SER A 99 12.02 -8.25 8.15
N LEU A 100 10.97 -7.67 7.57
CA LEU A 100 11.04 -6.38 6.87
C LEU A 100 11.51 -5.26 7.79
N ARG A 101 10.97 -5.19 9.02
CA ARG A 101 11.34 -4.15 10.01
C ARG A 101 12.80 -4.25 10.44
N ILE A 102 13.33 -5.48 10.54
CA ILE A 102 14.74 -5.70 10.88
C ILE A 102 15.62 -5.30 9.69
N ALA A 103 15.29 -5.78 8.49
CA ALA A 103 16.02 -5.50 7.27
C ALA A 103 16.06 -4.00 6.92
N SER A 104 14.94 -3.28 7.11
CA SER A 104 14.85 -1.84 6.84
C SER A 104 15.73 -1.01 7.79
N ARG A 105 15.88 -1.45 9.05
CA ARG A 105 16.78 -0.80 10.01
C ARG A 105 18.24 -1.01 9.67
N ALA A 106 18.61 -2.22 9.24
CA ALA A 106 19.97 -2.51 8.78
C ALA A 106 20.36 -1.64 7.58
N ASN A 107 19.43 -1.42 6.64
CA ASN A 107 19.66 -0.53 5.50
C ASN A 107 19.81 0.95 5.92
N ALA A 108 19.00 1.42 6.86
CA ALA A 108 19.08 2.80 7.36
C ALA A 108 20.44 3.08 8.04
N VAL A 109 20.96 2.13 8.83
CA VAL A 109 22.29 2.23 9.45
C VAL A 109 23.39 2.24 8.40
N ALA A 110 23.30 1.38 7.38
CA ALA A 110 24.28 1.32 6.31
C ALA A 110 24.33 2.60 5.44
N LEU A 111 23.20 3.29 5.28
CA LEU A 111 23.13 4.59 4.60
C LEU A 111 23.65 5.74 5.49
N ALA A 112 23.41 5.69 6.80
CA ALA A 112 23.89 6.70 7.75
C ALA A 112 25.41 6.61 8.02
N SER A 113 26.04 5.50 7.63
CA SER A 113 27.48 5.27 7.79
C SER A 113 28.30 5.54 6.52
N ARG A 114 27.66 6.10 5.48
CA ARG A 114 28.29 6.46 4.20
C ARG A 114 28.50 7.96 4.08
#